data_AF-A0AAP2HE86-F1
#
_entry.id   AF-A0AAP2HE86-F1
#
_cell.length_a   1.000
_cell.length_b   1.000
_cell.length_c   1.000
_cell.angle_alpha   90.00
_cell.angle_beta   90.00
_cell.angle_gamma   90.00
#
_symmetry.space_group_name_H-M   'P 1'
#
loop_
_entity.id
_entity.type
_entity.pdbx_description
1 polymer ?
#
loop_
_entity_poly.entity_id
_entity_poly.type
_entity_poly.pdbx_seq_one_letter_code
_entity_poly.pdbx_strand_id
1 'polypeptide(L)'
;MDRTPPDGRRVAPRARVLPLTIGIREALHLVAARTSFASLALMPAMVCAQTFGPGVVAPIDLNGGTGQVLGSTTITAPTSTHAVRVRSGGTLTVDTQAPPLPGAISFTSVTGNTLFADGAVILVPAGVNLFTTGGNAAIANGSGSRIDITGGQFNITGVGDAVVAINGGLINVANATINSTATAGATISNAHGFIAEAGGRVVATQINQINTAASNAVALGASGANSRVENALAPVIAMSGTGSLGIYVHDGGQVFTPANTLITMTGTNSVGVSADNTTVAAGTLGSGLRVDFTNPSTAQASGTGAVAMNGGVLTLDSFQVTGVGAGAGVWSRPGTTITLTGSSNLTMAATTNPTFYVLSTANLATVDGPIGSSFAVVAGLPIAGLKSQGAIFSTGTTVNVSSPNGRGGYAEINTGTATLDITNNTITTTGTGGVGLFAGDNGVITGRDSRITTRDGAAALELFNFTSPASIDLTNSQVTATGTRTIGLYSANRTTNLVNQATLTGGTMTSDYVAILGNGPLDVTVDGGALVSSPNWLMYAQTTATPFAQPSIVQLFADNATLNGAAGANAAATANITLQNASH
;
A
#
# COMPACT_ATOMS: atom_id res chain seq x y z
N MET A 1 12.63 -48.89 21.67
CA MET A 1 11.45 -49.71 22.01
C MET A 1 10.32 -49.15 21.15
N ASP A 2 9.67 -49.81 20.21
CA ASP A 2 9.57 -51.23 19.87
C ASP A 2 9.21 -51.37 18.37
N ARG A 3 9.75 -52.44 17.78
CA ARG A 3 9.51 -53.17 16.50
C ARG A 3 8.82 -52.55 15.26
N THR A 4 9.59 -52.54 14.16
CA THR A 4 9.25 -52.69 12.72
C THR A 4 8.92 -54.16 12.35
N PRO A 5 8.71 -54.60 11.06
CA PRO A 5 8.04 -54.12 9.82
C PRO A 5 7.20 -55.31 9.18
N PRO A 6 7.11 -55.66 7.85
CA PRO A 6 7.32 -54.99 6.55
C PRO A 6 6.26 -55.30 5.42
N ASP A 7 6.50 -54.68 4.26
CA ASP A 7 6.34 -55.20 2.88
C ASP A 7 4.98 -55.28 2.17
N GLY A 8 4.98 -54.84 0.90
CA GLY A 8 3.84 -54.94 -0.01
C GLY A 8 4.09 -54.40 -1.42
N ARG A 9 5.12 -54.89 -2.11
CA ARG A 9 5.22 -54.80 -3.59
C ARG A 9 3.95 -55.38 -4.23
N ARG A 10 3.43 -54.76 -5.32
CA ARG A 10 3.25 -55.39 -6.66
C ARG A 10 2.33 -54.60 -7.62
N VAL A 11 2.88 -54.43 -8.84
CA VAL A 11 2.25 -54.71 -10.15
C VAL A 11 1.27 -53.68 -10.73
N ALA A 12 1.76 -52.99 -11.76
CA ALA A 12 0.95 -52.45 -12.85
C ALA A 12 0.31 -53.56 -13.70
N PRO A 13 -0.82 -53.28 -14.38
CA PRO A 13 -0.97 -53.80 -15.72
C PRO A 13 -1.38 -52.74 -16.76
N ARG A 14 -0.88 -53.04 -17.95
CA ARG A 14 -1.03 -52.44 -19.27
C ARG A 14 -2.48 -52.24 -19.72
N ALA A 15 -2.66 -51.12 -20.43
CA ALA A 15 -3.29 -50.94 -21.74
C ALA A 15 -4.56 -51.74 -22.09
N ARG A 16 -5.62 -51.00 -22.44
CA ARG A 16 -6.64 -51.47 -23.39
C ARG A 16 -6.94 -50.38 -24.42
N VAL A 17 -6.26 -50.49 -25.56
CA VAL A 17 -6.65 -49.88 -26.83
C VAL A 17 -7.79 -50.75 -27.38
N LEU A 18 -8.91 -50.12 -27.72
CA LEU A 18 -10.01 -50.74 -28.47
C LEU A 18 -10.13 -50.00 -29.81
N PRO A 19 -9.95 -50.68 -30.95
CA PRO A 19 -10.31 -50.14 -32.25
C PRO A 19 -11.80 -50.42 -32.48
N LEU A 20 -12.54 -49.44 -32.98
CA LEU A 20 -13.85 -49.69 -33.57
C LEU A 20 -13.81 -49.23 -35.03
N THR A 21 -13.73 -50.20 -35.92
CA THR A 21 -13.95 -50.06 -37.36
C THR A 21 -14.98 -51.11 -37.74
N ILE A 22 -16.12 -50.67 -38.28
CA ILE A 22 -17.11 -51.31 -39.18
C ILE A 22 -18.10 -50.15 -39.42
N GLY A 23 -18.36 -49.59 -40.60
CA GLY A 23 -18.22 -50.08 -41.96
C GLY A 23 -19.59 -50.49 -42.50
N ILE A 24 -20.21 -49.64 -43.34
CA ILE A 24 -20.88 -49.95 -44.63
C ILE A 24 -22.08 -49.01 -44.93
N ARG A 25 -21.87 -48.24 -46.01
CA ARG A 25 -22.76 -47.85 -47.13
C ARG A 25 -24.23 -47.51 -46.84
N GLU A 26 -24.64 -46.32 -47.28
CA GLU A 26 -25.48 -46.20 -48.49
C GLU A 26 -25.12 -44.93 -49.27
N ALA A 27 -25.07 -45.10 -50.59
CA ALA A 27 -24.81 -44.05 -51.57
C ALA A 27 -26.15 -43.46 -52.00
N LEU A 28 -26.31 -42.14 -51.87
CA LEU A 28 -27.33 -41.41 -52.60
C LEU A 28 -26.65 -40.30 -53.41
N HIS A 29 -26.56 -40.56 -54.71
CA HIS A 29 -26.26 -39.59 -55.75
C HIS A 29 -27.29 -38.46 -55.68
N LEU A 30 -26.86 -37.24 -55.35
CA LEU A 30 -27.62 -36.04 -55.69
C LEU A 30 -26.75 -35.10 -56.52
N VAL A 31 -27.23 -34.90 -57.74
CA VAL A 31 -26.66 -34.08 -58.81
C VAL A 31 -26.48 -32.64 -58.33
N ALA A 32 -25.24 -32.17 -58.25
CA ALA A 32 -24.92 -30.77 -58.01
C ALA A 32 -25.20 -29.95 -59.28
N ALA A 33 -26.36 -29.31 -59.34
CA ALA A 33 -26.62 -28.23 -60.28
C ALA A 33 -25.76 -27.01 -59.90
N ARG A 34 -24.81 -26.66 -60.77
CA ARG A 34 -24.06 -25.40 -60.70
C ARG A 34 -25.02 -24.24 -60.97
N THR A 35 -25.52 -23.60 -59.91
CA THR A 35 -26.07 -22.25 -59.98
C THR A 35 -24.96 -21.26 -59.69
N SER A 36 -24.51 -20.60 -60.77
CA SER A 36 -23.63 -19.44 -60.73
C SER A 36 -24.34 -18.31 -59.96
N PHE A 37 -24.03 -18.15 -58.68
CA PHE A 37 -24.37 -16.90 -57.98
C PHE A 37 -23.42 -15.81 -58.47
N ALA A 38 -23.99 -14.85 -59.17
CA ALA A 38 -23.36 -13.59 -59.49
C ALA A 38 -22.74 -13.01 -58.21
N SER A 39 -21.44 -12.72 -58.27
CA SER A 39 -20.74 -11.87 -57.33
C SER A 39 -21.40 -10.49 -57.36
N LEU A 40 -22.42 -10.31 -56.52
CA LEU A 40 -22.94 -8.99 -56.18
C LEU A 40 -21.82 -8.33 -55.36
N ALA A 41 -21.05 -7.47 -56.01
CA ALA A 41 -20.14 -6.57 -55.33
C ALA A 41 -20.97 -5.78 -54.31
N LEU A 42 -20.84 -6.15 -53.02
CA LEU A 42 -21.30 -5.29 -51.93
C LEU A 42 -20.48 -4.01 -52.06
N MET A 43 -21.09 -2.99 -52.67
CA MET A 43 -20.64 -1.63 -52.48
C MET A 43 -20.60 -1.39 -50.96
N PRO A 44 -19.50 -0.86 -50.39
CA PRO A 44 -19.51 -0.45 -49.00
C PRO A 44 -20.63 0.58 -48.87
N ALA A 45 -21.70 0.22 -48.17
CA ALA A 45 -22.71 1.18 -47.77
C ALA A 45 -21.95 2.30 -47.04
N MET A 46 -22.02 3.52 -47.55
CA MET A 46 -21.50 4.68 -46.83
C MET A 46 -22.16 4.66 -45.45
N VAL A 47 -21.38 4.37 -44.42
CA VAL A 47 -21.85 4.47 -43.05
C VAL A 47 -22.01 5.95 -42.79
N CYS A 48 -23.23 6.46 -42.98
CA CYS A 48 -23.55 7.84 -42.66
C CYS A 48 -23.26 8.08 -41.17
N ALA A 49 -22.68 9.23 -40.87
CA ALA A 49 -22.49 9.65 -39.49
C ALA A 49 -23.84 9.69 -38.78
N GLN A 50 -23.94 9.02 -37.63
CA GLN A 50 -25.16 8.99 -36.83
C GLN A 50 -25.18 10.18 -35.88
N THR A 51 -26.33 10.85 -35.73
CA THR A 51 -26.48 11.97 -34.80
C THR A 51 -27.51 11.61 -33.73
N PHE A 52 -27.17 11.87 -32.48
CA PHE A 52 -27.98 11.57 -31.30
C PHE A 52 -28.28 12.85 -30.53
N GLY A 53 -29.57 13.15 -30.33
CA GLY A 53 -30.03 14.33 -29.60
C GLY A 53 -30.29 15.55 -30.49
N PRO A 54 -30.67 16.72 -29.92
CA PRO A 54 -30.84 17.00 -28.48
C PRO A 54 -32.05 16.28 -27.86
N GLY A 55 -32.17 16.33 -26.53
CA GLY A 55 -33.30 15.77 -25.77
C GLY A 55 -33.02 14.42 -25.14
N VAL A 56 -34.07 13.64 -24.84
CA VAL A 56 -33.92 12.30 -24.26
C VAL A 56 -33.70 11.29 -25.37
N VAL A 57 -32.56 10.60 -25.33
CA VAL A 57 -32.18 9.59 -26.31
C VAL A 57 -32.09 8.22 -25.63
N ALA A 58 -32.50 7.17 -26.34
CA ALA A 58 -32.33 5.80 -25.88
C ALA A 58 -30.83 5.45 -25.75
N PRO A 59 -30.47 4.40 -25.00
CA PRO A 59 -29.10 3.89 -24.98
C PRO A 59 -28.50 3.70 -26.37
N ILE A 60 -27.21 4.04 -26.54
CA ILE A 60 -26.50 3.98 -27.81
C ILE A 60 -25.62 2.72 -27.85
N ASP A 61 -25.78 1.91 -28.90
CA ASP A 61 -24.82 0.85 -29.28
C ASP A 61 -24.31 1.11 -30.70
N LEU A 62 -23.16 1.78 -30.80
CA LEU A 62 -22.51 2.12 -32.06
C LEU A 62 -21.53 1.00 -32.45
N ASN A 63 -21.95 0.15 -33.37
CA ASN A 63 -21.16 -0.97 -33.89
C ASN A 63 -20.45 -0.57 -35.20
N GLY A 64 -19.29 0.08 -35.09
CA GLY A 64 -18.54 0.65 -36.21
C GLY A 64 -19.06 2.02 -36.69
N GLY A 65 -18.31 2.67 -37.59
CA GLY A 65 -18.68 3.97 -38.17
C GLY A 65 -18.43 5.16 -37.25
N THR A 66 -19.04 6.31 -37.58
CA THR A 66 -18.95 7.54 -36.79
C THR A 66 -20.30 7.95 -36.22
N GLY A 67 -20.30 8.46 -35.00
CA GLY A 67 -21.47 9.03 -34.35
C GLY A 67 -21.16 10.34 -33.63
N GLN A 68 -22.18 11.18 -33.43
CA GLN A 68 -22.08 12.41 -32.65
C GLN A 68 -23.28 12.57 -31.71
N VAL A 69 -23.03 12.76 -30.42
CA VAL A 69 -24.04 13.19 -29.44
C VAL A 69 -24.01 14.71 -29.38
N LEU A 70 -25.17 15.33 -29.63
CA LEU A 70 -25.32 16.79 -29.63
C LEU A 70 -25.50 17.33 -28.21
N GLY A 71 -25.29 18.63 -28.03
CA GLY A 71 -25.55 19.33 -26.77
C GLY A 71 -27.00 19.17 -26.28
N SER A 72 -27.21 19.38 -24.98
CA SER A 72 -28.54 19.26 -24.34
C SER A 72 -29.18 17.87 -24.48
N THR A 73 -28.36 16.81 -24.44
CA THR A 73 -28.79 15.41 -24.58
C THR A 73 -28.71 14.67 -23.26
N THR A 74 -29.75 13.89 -22.94
CA THR A 74 -29.78 12.99 -21.79
C THR A 74 -30.00 11.56 -22.27
N ILE A 75 -29.13 10.64 -21.87
CA ILE A 75 -29.26 9.21 -22.15
C ILE A 75 -29.33 8.46 -20.84
N THR A 76 -30.38 7.67 -20.66
CA THR A 76 -30.61 6.89 -19.44
C THR A 76 -30.74 5.42 -19.79
N ALA A 77 -29.90 4.60 -19.17
CA ALA A 77 -29.95 3.14 -19.23
C ALA A 77 -30.49 2.59 -17.88
N PRO A 78 -31.78 2.22 -17.81
CA PRO A 78 -32.45 1.90 -16.55
C PRO A 78 -32.13 0.50 -15.99
N THR A 79 -31.41 -0.34 -16.74
CA THR A 79 -31.12 -1.74 -16.37
C THR A 79 -29.63 -2.04 -16.57
N SER A 80 -29.27 -3.28 -16.91
CA SER A 80 -27.89 -3.71 -17.18
C SER A 80 -27.35 -3.27 -18.55
N THR A 81 -28.15 -2.59 -19.35
CA THR A 81 -27.68 -1.97 -20.61
C THR A 81 -26.70 -0.85 -20.33
N HIS A 82 -25.69 -0.67 -21.18
CA HIS A 82 -24.81 0.50 -21.14
C HIS A 82 -25.55 1.75 -21.63
N ALA A 83 -25.26 2.93 -21.10
CA ALA A 83 -25.80 4.17 -21.67
C ALA A 83 -25.21 4.42 -23.07
N VAL A 84 -23.90 4.20 -23.21
CA VAL A 84 -23.18 4.19 -24.49
C VAL A 84 -22.25 2.99 -24.53
N ARG A 85 -22.33 2.23 -25.62
CA ARG A 85 -21.31 1.29 -26.05
C ARG A 85 -20.87 1.63 -27.47
N VAL A 86 -19.57 1.75 -27.68
CA VAL A 86 -18.97 1.86 -29.01
C VAL A 86 -18.05 0.67 -29.20
N ARG A 87 -18.15 0.00 -30.36
CA ARG A 87 -17.39 -1.22 -30.64
C ARG A 87 -17.01 -1.34 -32.12
N SER A 88 -16.18 -2.34 -32.42
CA SER A 88 -15.79 -2.71 -33.78
C SER A 88 -15.13 -1.55 -34.56
N GLY A 89 -14.24 -0.80 -33.91
CA GLY A 89 -13.52 0.33 -34.51
C GLY A 89 -14.35 1.59 -34.75
N GLY A 90 -15.54 1.70 -34.15
CA GLY A 90 -16.36 2.91 -34.24
C GLY A 90 -15.77 4.10 -33.48
N THR A 91 -16.24 5.29 -33.83
CA THR A 91 -15.88 6.56 -33.15
C THR A 91 -17.13 7.32 -32.77
N LEU A 92 -17.30 7.66 -31.50
CA LEU A 92 -18.37 8.53 -31.02
C LEU A 92 -17.79 9.85 -30.47
N THR A 93 -18.28 10.98 -30.96
CA THR A 93 -17.96 12.30 -30.38
C THR A 93 -19.13 12.80 -29.53
N VAL A 94 -18.87 13.18 -28.29
CA VAL A 94 -19.83 13.75 -27.34
C VAL A 94 -19.55 15.25 -27.22
N ASP A 95 -20.30 16.06 -27.95
CA ASP A 95 -19.99 17.47 -28.12
C ASP A 95 -21.09 18.37 -27.54
N THR A 96 -20.82 18.94 -26.36
CA THR A 96 -21.74 19.87 -25.69
C THR A 96 -21.93 21.18 -26.44
N GLN A 97 -21.04 21.51 -27.37
CA GLN A 97 -21.08 22.74 -28.15
C GLN A 97 -21.68 22.53 -29.55
N ALA A 98 -22.01 21.29 -29.91
CA ALA A 98 -22.56 21.00 -31.22
C ALA A 98 -23.94 21.68 -31.41
N PRO A 99 -24.18 22.31 -32.59
CA PRO A 99 -25.49 22.85 -32.93
C PRO A 99 -26.53 21.71 -33.06
N PRO A 100 -27.84 21.99 -32.95
CA PRO A 100 -28.45 23.33 -32.88
C PRO A 100 -28.59 23.91 -31.46
N LEU A 101 -28.37 23.10 -30.41
CA LEU A 101 -28.65 23.50 -29.03
C LEU A 101 -27.49 23.13 -28.09
N PRO A 102 -26.43 23.96 -28.02
CA PRO A 102 -25.36 23.78 -27.04
C PRO A 102 -25.91 23.64 -25.62
N GLY A 103 -25.30 22.76 -24.83
CA GLY A 103 -25.73 22.51 -23.46
C GLY A 103 -25.18 21.19 -22.90
N ALA A 104 -25.42 20.96 -21.62
CA ALA A 104 -24.91 19.80 -20.91
C ALA A 104 -25.38 18.48 -21.54
N ILE A 105 -24.48 17.50 -21.62
CA ILE A 105 -24.79 16.13 -21.97
C ILE A 105 -24.68 15.27 -20.72
N SER A 106 -25.68 14.43 -20.47
CA SER A 106 -25.71 13.55 -19.30
C SER A 106 -25.96 12.10 -19.70
N PHE A 107 -25.14 11.20 -19.16
CA PHE A 107 -25.31 9.75 -19.29
C PHE A 107 -25.57 9.16 -17.91
N THR A 108 -26.66 8.43 -17.79
CA THR A 108 -27.05 7.75 -16.55
C THR A 108 -27.15 6.26 -16.81
N SER A 109 -26.54 5.45 -15.96
CA SER A 109 -26.66 4.00 -16.00
C SER A 109 -26.85 3.41 -14.62
N VAL A 110 -27.70 2.38 -14.51
CA VAL A 110 -27.96 1.73 -13.21
C VAL A 110 -26.92 0.65 -12.95
N THR A 111 -26.81 -0.37 -13.80
CA THR A 111 -25.80 -1.46 -13.63
C THR A 111 -24.89 -1.66 -14.84
N GLY A 112 -25.25 -1.11 -16.00
CA GLY A 112 -24.33 -1.03 -17.13
C GLY A 112 -23.33 0.12 -16.99
N ASN A 113 -22.32 0.15 -17.86
CA ASN A 113 -21.37 1.27 -17.95
C ASN A 113 -21.99 2.54 -18.58
N THR A 114 -21.53 3.73 -18.22
CA THR A 114 -22.03 4.97 -18.87
C THR A 114 -21.36 5.21 -20.22
N LEU A 115 -20.03 5.26 -20.28
CA LEU A 115 -19.23 5.31 -21.50
C LEU A 115 -18.42 4.02 -21.61
N PHE A 116 -18.67 3.23 -22.66
CA PHE A 116 -17.96 1.98 -22.90
C PHE A 116 -17.34 1.93 -24.29
N ALA A 117 -16.02 2.07 -24.37
CA ALA A 117 -15.24 1.82 -25.57
C ALA A 117 -14.72 0.37 -25.56
N ASP A 118 -15.17 -0.44 -26.53
CA ASP A 118 -14.89 -1.87 -26.63
C ASP A 118 -14.30 -2.21 -28.02
N GLY A 119 -13.00 -2.01 -28.15
CA GLY A 119 -12.26 -1.95 -29.41
C GLY A 119 -12.59 -0.70 -30.25
N ALA A 120 -12.82 0.45 -29.61
CA ALA A 120 -13.36 1.66 -30.27
C ALA A 120 -12.93 2.99 -29.61
N VAL A 121 -13.34 4.12 -30.18
CA VAL A 121 -12.99 5.47 -29.70
C VAL A 121 -14.22 6.26 -29.23
N ILE A 122 -14.10 6.90 -28.07
CA ILE A 122 -15.06 7.90 -27.58
C ILE A 122 -14.30 9.21 -27.31
N LEU A 123 -14.78 10.33 -27.86
CA LEU A 123 -14.18 11.65 -27.72
C LEU A 123 -15.16 12.59 -27.02
N VAL A 124 -14.76 13.14 -25.88
CA VAL A 124 -15.53 14.13 -25.11
C VAL A 124 -14.69 15.42 -25.03
N PRO A 125 -14.73 16.28 -26.07
CA PRO A 125 -13.90 17.47 -26.16
C PRO A 125 -14.18 18.51 -25.06
N ALA A 126 -15.40 18.58 -24.53
CA ALA A 126 -15.76 19.53 -23.48
C ALA A 126 -17.01 19.09 -22.70
N GLY A 127 -16.84 18.82 -21.40
CA GLY A 127 -17.92 18.71 -20.43
C GLY A 127 -18.82 17.49 -20.60
N VAL A 128 -18.94 16.63 -19.59
CA VAL A 128 -19.96 15.56 -19.59
C VAL A 128 -20.33 15.21 -18.16
N ASN A 129 -21.61 14.92 -17.92
CA ASN A 129 -22.06 14.40 -16.64
C ASN A 129 -22.30 12.89 -16.76
N LEU A 130 -21.62 12.10 -15.94
CA LEU A 130 -21.73 10.65 -15.90
C LEU A 130 -22.29 10.24 -14.54
N PHE A 131 -23.42 9.55 -14.54
CA PHE A 131 -24.08 9.05 -13.34
C PHE A 131 -24.15 7.53 -13.36
N THR A 132 -23.63 6.89 -12.32
CA THR A 132 -23.74 5.44 -12.16
C THR A 132 -24.03 5.02 -10.73
N THR A 133 -24.76 3.91 -10.59
CA THR A 133 -25.06 3.27 -9.30
C THR A 133 -24.48 1.85 -9.22
N GLY A 134 -23.99 1.30 -10.32
CA GLY A 134 -23.62 -0.11 -10.41
C GLY A 134 -22.57 -0.40 -11.46
N GLY A 135 -22.55 0.30 -12.60
CA GLY A 135 -21.52 0.10 -13.62
C GLY A 135 -20.36 1.09 -13.53
N ASN A 136 -19.37 0.92 -14.39
CA ASN A 136 -18.27 1.87 -14.52
C ASN A 136 -18.75 3.14 -15.23
N ALA A 137 -18.32 4.31 -14.78
CA ALA A 137 -18.66 5.56 -15.44
C ALA A 137 -17.95 5.63 -16.80
N ALA A 138 -16.63 5.56 -16.88
CA ALA A 138 -15.91 5.46 -18.14
C ALA A 138 -15.01 4.22 -18.18
N ILE A 139 -15.16 3.40 -19.22
CA ILE A 139 -14.33 2.22 -19.42
C ILE A 139 -13.86 2.03 -20.86
N ALA A 140 -12.54 1.82 -21.01
CA ALA A 140 -11.90 1.43 -22.26
C ALA A 140 -11.37 0.00 -22.11
N ASN A 141 -11.91 -0.94 -22.88
CA ASN A 141 -11.58 -2.36 -22.82
C ASN A 141 -10.94 -2.84 -24.12
N GLY A 142 -9.73 -3.37 -24.07
CA GLY A 142 -9.07 -3.99 -25.22
C GLY A 142 -8.11 -3.06 -25.97
N SER A 143 -7.17 -3.67 -26.67
CA SER A 143 -6.23 -2.96 -27.54
C SER A 143 -6.96 -2.18 -28.64
N GLY A 144 -6.72 -0.88 -28.73
CA GLY A 144 -7.41 0.00 -29.67
C GLY A 144 -8.63 0.72 -29.09
N SER A 145 -9.03 0.39 -27.87
CA SER A 145 -10.02 1.18 -27.12
C SER A 145 -9.41 2.46 -26.60
N ARG A 146 -10.09 3.58 -26.86
CA ARG A 146 -9.68 4.89 -26.38
C ARG A 146 -10.87 5.73 -25.92
N ILE A 147 -10.74 6.36 -24.76
CA ILE A 147 -11.65 7.43 -24.36
C ILE A 147 -10.82 8.69 -24.07
N ASP A 148 -11.17 9.81 -24.69
CA ASP A 148 -10.60 11.11 -24.36
C ASP A 148 -11.68 11.97 -23.69
N ILE A 149 -11.46 12.39 -22.44
CA ILE A 149 -12.42 13.19 -21.67
C ILE A 149 -11.78 14.48 -21.17
N THR A 150 -12.38 15.62 -21.53
CA THR A 150 -12.06 16.93 -20.95
C THR A 150 -13.28 17.47 -20.20
N GLY A 151 -13.15 17.78 -18.91
CA GLY A 151 -14.21 18.39 -18.10
C GLY A 151 -15.30 17.42 -17.62
N GLY A 152 -14.98 16.15 -17.38
CA GLY A 152 -15.96 15.15 -16.94
C GLY A 152 -16.37 15.29 -15.47
N GLN A 153 -17.67 15.23 -15.18
CA GLN A 153 -18.22 15.10 -13.83
C GLN A 153 -18.74 13.67 -13.62
N PHE A 154 -18.09 12.93 -12.75
CA PHE A 154 -18.39 11.52 -12.46
C PHE A 154 -19.11 11.44 -11.11
N ASN A 155 -20.36 11.00 -11.11
CA ASN A 155 -21.19 10.89 -9.92
C ASN A 155 -21.53 9.41 -9.70
N ILE A 156 -20.94 8.82 -8.65
CA ILE A 156 -21.04 7.40 -8.36
C ILE A 156 -21.76 7.21 -7.03
N THR A 157 -22.88 6.50 -7.05
CA THR A 157 -23.78 6.32 -5.89
C THR A 157 -23.85 4.89 -5.38
N GLY A 158 -23.23 3.94 -6.07
CA GLY A 158 -23.22 2.53 -5.65
C GLY A 158 -21.95 1.80 -6.10
N VAL A 159 -22.10 0.59 -6.66
CA VAL A 159 -20.97 -0.25 -7.08
C VAL A 159 -20.42 0.23 -8.45
N GLY A 160 -19.16 0.01 -8.76
CA GLY A 160 -18.53 0.43 -10.03
C GLY A 160 -17.67 1.68 -9.93
N ASP A 161 -16.79 1.86 -10.92
CA ASP A 161 -15.63 2.76 -10.83
C ASP A 161 -15.73 3.99 -11.72
N ALA A 162 -14.95 5.02 -11.42
CA ALA A 162 -15.00 6.26 -12.19
C ALA A 162 -14.36 6.12 -13.58
N VAL A 163 -13.08 5.73 -13.61
CA VAL A 163 -12.31 5.62 -14.85
C VAL A 163 -11.53 4.32 -14.83
N VAL A 164 -11.82 3.43 -15.79
CA VAL A 164 -11.20 2.11 -15.88
C VAL A 164 -10.62 1.91 -17.27
N ALA A 165 -9.30 1.74 -17.35
CA ALA A 165 -8.64 1.25 -18.55
C ALA A 165 -8.24 -0.21 -18.33
N ILE A 166 -8.73 -1.13 -19.17
CA ILE A 166 -8.51 -2.56 -19.00
C ILE A 166 -8.10 -3.25 -20.31
N ASN A 167 -7.33 -4.33 -20.22
CA ASN A 167 -6.93 -5.18 -21.35
C ASN A 167 -6.23 -4.42 -22.48
N GLY A 168 -5.37 -3.45 -22.14
CA GLY A 168 -4.68 -2.59 -23.11
C GLY A 168 -5.47 -1.37 -23.60
N GLY A 169 -6.64 -1.08 -23.01
CA GLY A 169 -7.38 0.15 -23.28
C GLY A 169 -6.65 1.41 -22.80
N LEU A 170 -6.98 2.56 -23.39
CA LEU A 170 -6.42 3.87 -23.04
C LEU A 170 -7.54 4.83 -22.65
N ILE A 171 -7.37 5.55 -21.54
CA ILE A 171 -8.20 6.72 -21.23
C ILE A 171 -7.32 7.93 -20.99
N ASN A 172 -7.54 9.00 -21.74
CA ASN A 172 -6.98 10.31 -21.44
C ASN A 172 -8.06 11.13 -20.72
N VAL A 173 -7.73 11.67 -19.55
CA VAL A 173 -8.67 12.46 -18.73
C VAL A 173 -8.03 13.79 -18.32
N ALA A 174 -8.80 14.86 -18.45
CA ALA A 174 -8.38 16.22 -18.11
C ALA A 174 -9.50 16.97 -17.40
N ASN A 175 -9.16 17.70 -16.34
CA ASN A 175 -10.08 18.56 -15.60
C ASN A 175 -11.36 17.84 -15.15
N ALA A 176 -11.22 16.59 -14.70
CA ALA A 176 -12.32 15.78 -14.22
C ALA A 176 -12.55 15.96 -12.72
N THR A 177 -13.82 15.85 -12.31
CA THR A 177 -14.23 15.75 -10.91
C THR A 177 -14.95 14.43 -10.70
N ILE A 178 -14.41 13.61 -9.82
CA ILE A 178 -15.02 12.37 -9.37
C ILE A 178 -15.61 12.60 -7.99
N ASN A 179 -16.91 12.36 -7.87
CA ASN A 179 -17.67 12.38 -6.63
C ASN A 179 -18.33 11.01 -6.43
N SER A 180 -17.72 10.21 -5.57
CA SER A 180 -18.32 8.98 -5.08
C SER A 180 -18.93 9.20 -3.69
N THR A 181 -20.24 9.07 -3.62
CA THR A 181 -21.00 9.02 -2.36
C THR A 181 -21.46 7.60 -2.03
N ALA A 182 -20.97 6.61 -2.78
CA ALA A 182 -21.36 5.23 -2.61
C ALA A 182 -21.05 4.73 -1.19
N THR A 183 -22.00 4.04 -0.59
CA THR A 183 -21.84 3.35 0.69
C THR A 183 -21.85 1.85 0.43
N ALA A 184 -20.68 1.21 0.35
CA ALA A 184 -20.59 -0.25 0.30
C ALA A 184 -20.83 -0.91 1.66
N GLY A 185 -21.18 -2.20 1.64
CA GLY A 185 -21.03 -3.10 2.78
C GLY A 185 -19.56 -3.39 3.08
N ALA A 186 -19.25 -3.90 4.27
CA ALA A 186 -17.89 -3.91 4.85
C ALA A 186 -16.78 -4.63 4.05
N THR A 187 -17.10 -5.45 3.03
CA THR A 187 -16.13 -6.34 2.36
C THR A 187 -15.97 -6.12 0.84
N ILE A 188 -16.86 -5.35 0.20
CA ILE A 188 -16.78 -5.09 -1.25
C ILE A 188 -16.25 -3.68 -1.42
N SER A 189 -15.14 -3.54 -2.14
CA SER A 189 -14.68 -2.24 -2.58
C SER A 189 -15.52 -1.76 -3.76
N ASN A 190 -15.83 -0.48 -3.77
CA ASN A 190 -16.51 0.16 -4.88
C ASN A 190 -16.09 1.61 -5.07
N ALA A 191 -16.45 2.14 -6.23
CA ALA A 191 -16.27 3.54 -6.55
C ALA A 191 -14.82 3.99 -6.44
N HIS A 192 -13.96 3.18 -7.07
CA HIS A 192 -12.59 3.54 -7.32
C HIS A 192 -12.51 4.80 -8.18
N GLY A 193 -11.38 5.52 -8.06
CA GLY A 193 -11.06 6.66 -8.91
C GLY A 193 -10.52 6.20 -10.27
N PHE A 194 -9.22 6.35 -10.47
CA PHE A 194 -8.55 5.95 -11.71
C PHE A 194 -7.93 4.57 -11.54
N ILE A 195 -8.40 3.59 -12.34
CA ILE A 195 -7.91 2.23 -12.34
C ILE A 195 -7.35 1.85 -13.71
N ALA A 196 -6.15 1.28 -13.70
CA ALA A 196 -5.55 0.60 -14.82
C ALA A 196 -5.38 -0.90 -14.52
N GLU A 197 -5.89 -1.77 -15.39
CA GLU A 197 -5.93 -3.20 -15.17
C GLU A 197 -5.45 -3.95 -16.42
N ALA A 198 -4.75 -5.09 -16.24
CA ALA A 198 -4.34 -5.98 -17.33
C ALA A 198 -3.75 -5.26 -18.57
N GLY A 199 -2.78 -4.36 -18.36
CA GLY A 199 -2.11 -3.59 -19.41
C GLY A 199 -2.82 -2.31 -19.85
N GLY A 200 -3.94 -1.95 -19.22
CA GLY A 200 -4.63 -0.69 -19.47
C GLY A 200 -3.84 0.55 -19.04
N ARG A 201 -4.17 1.71 -19.60
CA ARG A 201 -3.50 2.98 -19.28
C ARG A 201 -4.50 4.11 -19.07
N VAL A 202 -4.37 4.81 -17.94
CA VAL A 202 -5.07 6.07 -17.66
C VAL A 202 -4.04 7.20 -17.63
N VAL A 203 -4.24 8.25 -18.43
CA VAL A 203 -3.37 9.42 -18.52
C VAL A 203 -4.16 10.67 -18.12
N ALA A 204 -3.77 11.26 -17.00
CA ALA A 204 -4.36 12.46 -16.43
C ALA A 204 -3.49 13.69 -16.74
N THR A 205 -3.90 14.52 -17.70
CA THR A 205 -3.05 15.62 -18.24
C THR A 205 -3.25 16.98 -17.56
N GLN A 206 -4.34 17.16 -16.82
CA GLN A 206 -4.62 18.35 -16.01
C GLN A 206 -4.91 17.97 -14.56
N ILE A 207 -5.22 18.95 -13.71
CA ILE A 207 -5.64 18.67 -12.33
C ILE A 207 -6.98 17.94 -12.38
N ASN A 208 -7.05 16.79 -11.71
CA ASN A 208 -8.27 16.03 -11.52
C ASN A 208 -8.57 15.94 -10.02
N GLN A 209 -9.84 15.96 -9.66
CA GLN A 209 -10.30 15.84 -8.28
C GLN A 209 -10.95 14.47 -8.07
N ILE A 210 -10.55 13.77 -7.02
CA ILE A 210 -11.09 12.46 -6.63
C ILE A 210 -11.59 12.55 -5.20
N ASN A 211 -12.91 12.58 -5.05
CA ASN A 211 -13.60 12.55 -3.77
C ASN A 211 -14.33 11.21 -3.63
N THR A 212 -14.03 10.42 -2.60
CA THR A 212 -14.74 9.16 -2.35
C THR A 212 -15.07 8.95 -0.88
N ALA A 213 -16.32 8.57 -0.61
CA ALA A 213 -16.80 8.15 0.70
C ALA A 213 -16.97 6.62 0.81
N ALA A 214 -16.65 5.90 -0.26
CA ALA A 214 -16.83 4.45 -0.34
C ALA A 214 -15.81 3.67 0.49
N SER A 215 -16.25 2.56 1.06
CA SER A 215 -15.38 1.69 1.84
C SER A 215 -14.43 0.93 0.92
N ASN A 216 -13.17 0.77 1.34
CA ASN A 216 -12.10 0.12 0.58
C ASN A 216 -11.82 0.70 -0.81
N ALA A 217 -12.35 1.89 -1.12
CA ALA A 217 -12.13 2.54 -2.41
C ALA A 217 -10.65 2.81 -2.66
N VAL A 218 -10.24 2.69 -3.91
CA VAL A 218 -8.88 2.99 -4.37
C VAL A 218 -8.92 4.27 -5.18
N ALA A 219 -8.21 5.33 -4.78
CA ALA A 219 -8.21 6.57 -5.55
C ALA A 219 -7.42 6.44 -6.85
N LEU A 220 -6.20 5.88 -6.77
CA LEU A 220 -5.33 5.59 -7.92
C LEU A 220 -4.85 4.14 -7.83
N GLY A 221 -5.22 3.31 -8.80
CA GLY A 221 -4.93 1.88 -8.79
C GLY A 221 -4.34 1.38 -10.10
N ALA A 222 -3.33 0.51 -10.01
CA ALA A 222 -2.80 -0.18 -11.19
C ALA A 222 -2.48 -1.64 -10.86
N SER A 223 -3.04 -2.58 -11.62
CA SER A 223 -2.86 -4.01 -11.42
C SER A 223 -2.46 -4.73 -12.72
N GLY A 224 -1.43 -5.56 -12.64
CA GLY A 224 -0.90 -6.34 -13.76
C GLY A 224 0.18 -5.62 -14.58
N ALA A 225 0.96 -6.42 -15.30
CA ALA A 225 2.06 -5.93 -16.13
C ALA A 225 1.58 -4.89 -17.15
N ASN A 226 2.37 -3.82 -17.31
CA ASN A 226 2.10 -2.68 -18.19
C ASN A 226 0.87 -1.82 -17.83
N SER A 227 0.15 -2.12 -16.75
CA SER A 227 -0.93 -1.27 -16.26
C SER A 227 -0.39 0.02 -15.68
N ARG A 228 -0.90 1.18 -16.12
CA ARG A 228 -0.37 2.49 -15.74
C ARG A 228 -1.45 3.53 -15.46
N VAL A 229 -1.34 4.22 -14.32
CA VAL A 229 -2.04 5.49 -14.09
C VAL A 229 -0.99 6.60 -14.05
N GLU A 230 -1.10 7.59 -14.91
CA GLU A 230 -0.10 8.64 -15.08
C GLU A 230 -0.71 10.02 -14.84
N ASN A 231 -0.28 10.71 -13.78
CA ASN A 231 -0.74 12.07 -13.49
C ASN A 231 0.35 13.09 -13.86
N ALA A 232 0.03 14.00 -14.77
CA ALA A 232 0.94 15.08 -15.17
C ALA A 232 0.96 16.23 -14.13
N LEU A 233 -0.18 16.50 -13.49
CA LEU A 233 -0.34 17.50 -12.42
C LEU A 233 -0.89 16.82 -11.16
N ALA A 234 -0.61 17.40 -9.99
CA ALA A 234 -0.97 16.81 -8.71
C ALA A 234 -2.50 16.69 -8.61
N PRO A 235 -3.05 15.47 -8.48
CA PRO A 235 -4.48 15.31 -8.27
C PRO A 235 -4.87 15.79 -6.86
N VAL A 236 -6.10 16.28 -6.73
CA VAL A 236 -6.69 16.59 -5.42
C VAL A 236 -7.46 15.37 -4.95
N ILE A 237 -6.95 14.64 -3.95
CA ILE A 237 -7.54 13.39 -3.48
C ILE A 237 -8.06 13.55 -2.05
N ALA A 238 -9.36 13.29 -1.86
CA ALA A 238 -10.02 13.28 -0.56
C ALA A 238 -10.84 12.00 -0.38
N MET A 239 -10.56 11.27 0.70
CA MET A 239 -11.15 9.95 0.98
C MET A 239 -11.72 9.91 2.40
N SER A 240 -13.04 9.73 2.51
CA SER A 240 -13.74 9.68 3.81
C SER A 240 -14.27 8.28 4.17
N GLY A 241 -14.18 7.32 3.24
CA GLY A 241 -14.61 5.95 3.47
C GLY A 241 -13.68 5.18 4.41
N THR A 242 -14.22 4.17 5.09
CA THR A 242 -13.42 3.27 5.94
C THR A 242 -12.58 2.33 5.09
N GLY A 243 -11.32 2.10 5.47
CA GLY A 243 -10.42 1.23 4.70
C GLY A 243 -9.97 1.83 3.37
N SER A 244 -10.09 3.14 3.18
CA SER A 244 -9.73 3.81 1.93
C SER A 244 -8.26 3.59 1.56
N LEU A 245 -7.99 3.39 0.27
CA LEU A 245 -6.67 3.11 -0.29
C LEU A 245 -6.29 4.25 -1.25
N GLY A 246 -5.26 5.03 -0.91
CA GLY A 246 -4.84 6.16 -1.74
C GLY A 246 -4.28 5.69 -3.08
N ILE A 247 -3.11 5.08 -3.02
CA ILE A 247 -2.41 4.46 -4.15
C ILE A 247 -2.31 2.96 -3.88
N TYR A 248 -2.77 2.13 -4.82
CA TYR A 248 -2.65 0.67 -4.74
C TYR A 248 -2.04 0.11 -6.02
N VAL A 249 -0.88 -0.54 -5.91
CA VAL A 249 -0.25 -1.21 -7.06
C VAL A 249 -0.08 -2.70 -6.82
N HIS A 250 -0.40 -3.49 -7.83
CA HIS A 250 -0.47 -4.95 -7.77
C HIS A 250 0.15 -5.61 -9.03
N ASP A 251 0.82 -6.74 -8.87
CA ASP A 251 1.34 -7.59 -9.96
C ASP A 251 2.08 -6.83 -11.09
N GLY A 252 2.88 -5.82 -10.72
CA GLY A 252 3.68 -5.04 -11.66
C GLY A 252 3.02 -3.79 -12.23
N GLY A 253 1.79 -3.47 -11.82
CA GLY A 253 1.12 -2.21 -12.14
C GLY A 253 1.88 -0.98 -11.60
N GLN A 254 1.69 0.19 -12.21
CA GLN A 254 2.40 1.41 -11.83
C GLN A 254 1.47 2.61 -11.74
N VAL A 255 1.64 3.43 -10.71
CA VAL A 255 0.99 4.74 -10.58
C VAL A 255 2.07 5.80 -10.54
N PHE A 256 1.98 6.80 -11.40
CA PHE A 256 2.87 7.95 -11.45
C PHE A 256 2.18 9.18 -10.92
N THR A 257 2.81 9.84 -9.95
CA THR A 257 2.33 11.09 -9.38
C THR A 257 3.41 12.15 -9.46
N PRO A 258 3.06 13.42 -9.69
CA PRO A 258 4.03 14.50 -9.63
C PRO A 258 4.37 14.82 -8.16
N ALA A 259 5.42 15.61 -7.98
CA ALA A 259 5.88 16.04 -6.67
C ALA A 259 4.76 16.74 -5.87
N ASN A 260 4.84 16.62 -4.54
CA ASN A 260 3.91 17.24 -3.58
C ASN A 260 2.43 16.86 -3.77
N THR A 261 2.15 15.68 -4.33
CA THR A 261 0.79 15.13 -4.35
C THR A 261 0.28 14.96 -2.91
N LEU A 262 -0.96 15.37 -2.65
CA LEU A 262 -1.62 15.27 -1.35
C LEU A 262 -2.79 14.29 -1.40
N ILE A 263 -2.82 13.36 -0.45
CA ILE A 263 -3.94 12.45 -0.22
C ILE A 263 -4.50 12.71 1.18
N THR A 264 -5.71 13.26 1.25
CA THR A 264 -6.40 13.50 2.52
C THR A 264 -7.30 12.32 2.86
N MET A 265 -7.11 11.74 4.04
CA MET A 265 -7.86 10.59 4.54
C MET A 265 -8.60 10.96 5.84
N THR A 266 -9.91 11.13 5.74
CA THR A 266 -10.80 11.44 6.86
C THR A 266 -11.59 10.23 7.36
N GLY A 267 -11.53 9.13 6.62
CA GLY A 267 -11.99 7.81 7.05
C GLY A 267 -11.08 7.14 8.09
N THR A 268 -11.49 5.98 8.58
CA THR A 268 -10.69 5.15 9.51
C THR A 268 -10.05 3.96 8.80
N ASN A 269 -9.05 3.32 9.40
CA ASN A 269 -8.36 2.14 8.84
C ASN A 269 -7.74 2.36 7.45
N SER A 270 -7.36 3.58 7.04
CA SER A 270 -6.97 3.82 5.64
C SER A 270 -5.48 3.57 5.37
N VAL A 271 -5.10 3.35 4.10
CA VAL A 271 -3.70 3.18 3.68
C VAL A 271 -3.35 4.16 2.58
N GLY A 272 -2.28 4.93 2.78
CA GLY A 272 -1.79 5.91 1.80
C GLY A 272 -1.28 5.27 0.52
N VAL A 273 -0.27 4.40 0.64
CA VAL A 273 0.39 3.72 -0.48
C VAL A 273 0.53 2.23 -0.18
N SER A 274 0.11 1.39 -1.11
CA SER A 274 0.24 -0.07 -1.02
C SER A 274 1.03 -0.60 -2.22
N ALA A 275 2.17 -1.23 -1.96
CA ALA A 275 2.95 -1.98 -2.93
C ALA A 275 2.76 -3.48 -2.69
N ASP A 276 1.89 -4.10 -3.48
CA ASP A 276 1.51 -5.50 -3.38
C ASP A 276 2.11 -6.28 -4.56
N ASN A 277 3.05 -7.20 -4.30
CA ASN A 277 3.77 -7.93 -5.35
C ASN A 277 4.29 -7.05 -6.52
N THR A 278 4.71 -5.83 -6.18
CA THR A 278 5.07 -4.80 -7.15
C THR A 278 6.29 -4.02 -6.68
N THR A 279 7.20 -3.72 -7.61
CA THR A 279 8.31 -2.80 -7.36
C THR A 279 7.92 -1.39 -7.81
N VAL A 280 7.90 -0.45 -6.87
CA VAL A 280 7.75 0.99 -7.10
C VAL A 280 9.13 1.63 -6.98
N ALA A 281 9.73 1.92 -8.13
CA ALA A 281 11.06 2.50 -8.21
C ALA A 281 11.08 3.98 -7.75
N ALA A 282 12.27 4.46 -7.43
CA ALA A 282 12.50 5.87 -7.13
C ALA A 282 11.98 6.78 -8.26
N GLY A 283 11.27 7.84 -7.91
CA GLY A 283 10.72 8.80 -8.86
C GLY A 283 9.41 8.39 -9.54
N THR A 284 8.94 7.14 -9.39
CA THR A 284 7.59 6.75 -9.81
C THR A 284 6.53 7.55 -9.06
N LEU A 285 6.65 7.59 -7.73
CA LEU A 285 5.88 8.49 -6.88
C LEU A 285 6.71 9.75 -6.65
N GLY A 286 6.14 10.90 -6.99
CA GLY A 286 6.83 12.18 -6.91
C GLY A 286 7.29 12.51 -5.48
N SER A 287 8.46 13.15 -5.39
CA SER A 287 9.03 13.61 -4.11
C SER A 287 8.03 14.49 -3.34
N GLY A 288 7.96 14.32 -2.03
CA GLY A 288 7.03 15.11 -1.21
C GLY A 288 5.59 14.60 -1.18
N LEU A 289 5.31 13.38 -1.67
CA LEU A 289 4.00 12.74 -1.52
C LEU A 289 3.58 12.78 -0.04
N ARG A 290 2.39 13.33 0.22
CA ARG A 290 1.85 13.53 1.56
C ARG A 290 0.54 12.78 1.75
N VAL A 291 0.44 12.07 2.86
CA VAL A 291 -0.77 11.36 3.30
C VAL A 291 -1.19 11.89 4.68
N ASP A 292 -2.40 12.43 4.76
CA ASP A 292 -2.94 13.07 5.95
C ASP A 292 -4.11 12.29 6.54
N PHE A 293 -3.93 11.75 7.75
CA PHE A 293 -4.94 10.99 8.47
C PHE A 293 -5.62 11.85 9.56
N THR A 294 -6.78 12.41 9.26
CA THR A 294 -7.39 13.43 10.13
C THR A 294 -8.35 12.88 11.19
N ASN A 295 -8.65 11.58 11.17
CA ASN A 295 -9.66 10.96 12.06
C ASN A 295 -9.02 10.34 13.32
N PRO A 296 -9.29 10.86 14.54
CA PRO A 296 -8.69 10.39 15.79
C PRO A 296 -9.41 9.17 16.41
N SER A 297 -9.98 8.28 15.60
CA SER A 297 -10.79 7.16 16.10
C SER A 297 -10.06 6.33 17.16
N THR A 298 -10.74 6.04 18.27
CA THR A 298 -10.26 5.18 19.35
C THR A 298 -10.85 3.77 19.31
N ALA A 299 -11.86 3.55 18.45
CA ALA A 299 -12.57 2.28 18.31
C ALA A 299 -12.19 1.50 17.06
N GLN A 300 -11.64 2.19 16.06
CA GLN A 300 -11.18 1.60 14.80
C GLN A 300 -9.67 1.66 14.72
N ALA A 301 -9.10 0.75 13.96
CA ALA A 301 -7.68 0.76 13.68
C ALA A 301 -7.23 2.08 13.01
N SER A 302 -5.96 2.38 13.16
CA SER A 302 -5.35 3.59 12.63
C SER A 302 -4.84 3.36 11.21
N GLY A 303 -4.53 4.46 10.54
CA GLY A 303 -4.02 4.45 9.19
C GLY A 303 -2.54 4.13 9.10
N THR A 304 -2.15 3.62 7.93
CA THR A 304 -0.75 3.35 7.55
C THR A 304 -0.37 4.23 6.37
N GLY A 305 0.70 5.02 6.50
CA GLY A 305 1.19 5.87 5.41
C GLY A 305 1.57 5.07 4.17
N ALA A 306 2.49 4.12 4.30
CA ALA A 306 2.84 3.21 3.22
C ALA A 306 3.11 1.77 3.70
N VAL A 307 2.82 0.79 2.85
CA VAL A 307 3.08 -0.64 3.11
C VAL A 307 3.67 -1.32 1.87
N ALA A 308 4.60 -2.24 2.09
CA ALA A 308 5.06 -3.19 1.09
C ALA A 308 4.70 -4.61 1.54
N MET A 309 4.10 -5.40 0.67
CA MET A 309 3.63 -6.76 0.95
C MET A 309 3.75 -7.71 -0.25
N ASN A 310 3.69 -9.01 0.01
CA ASN A 310 3.76 -10.08 -1.00
C ASN A 310 4.93 -9.95 -1.98
N GLY A 311 6.13 -9.64 -1.48
CA GLY A 311 7.31 -9.41 -2.32
C GLY A 311 7.43 -8.00 -2.91
N GLY A 312 6.54 -7.08 -2.52
CA GLY A 312 6.60 -5.68 -2.92
C GLY A 312 7.87 -4.96 -2.50
N VAL A 313 8.26 -3.95 -3.28
CA VAL A 313 9.40 -3.08 -3.01
C VAL A 313 8.96 -1.64 -3.24
N LEU A 314 9.27 -0.74 -2.31
CA LEU A 314 8.80 0.64 -2.36
C LEU A 314 9.96 1.60 -2.06
N THR A 315 10.25 2.51 -3.00
CA THR A 315 11.18 3.62 -2.76
C THR A 315 10.42 4.95 -2.78
N LEU A 316 10.53 5.74 -1.71
CA LEU A 316 9.87 7.03 -1.56
C LEU A 316 10.89 8.11 -1.20
N ASP A 317 10.73 9.30 -1.79
CA ASP A 317 11.57 10.46 -1.51
C ASP A 317 10.76 11.57 -0.82
N SER A 318 11.30 12.09 0.28
CA SER A 318 10.70 13.16 1.07
C SER A 318 9.23 12.89 1.44
N PHE A 319 8.90 11.62 1.74
CA PHE A 319 7.54 11.16 2.02
C PHE A 319 7.00 11.73 3.33
N GLN A 320 5.73 12.12 3.35
CA GLN A 320 5.10 12.75 4.49
C GLN A 320 3.88 11.97 4.96
N VAL A 321 3.85 11.68 6.26
CA VAL A 321 2.69 11.09 6.93
C VAL A 321 2.34 11.95 8.13
N THR A 322 1.12 12.48 8.15
CA THR A 322 0.68 13.35 9.25
C THR A 322 -0.73 13.01 9.72
N GLY A 323 -1.10 13.61 10.85
CA GLY A 323 -2.46 13.59 11.37
C GLY A 323 -2.68 12.63 12.53
N VAL A 324 -3.75 12.91 13.28
CA VAL A 324 -4.12 12.22 14.53
C VAL A 324 -4.56 10.77 14.32
N GLY A 325 -4.91 10.39 13.09
CA GLY A 325 -5.30 9.03 12.73
C GLY A 325 -4.15 8.13 12.26
N ALA A 326 -2.91 8.63 12.22
CA ALA A 326 -1.75 7.87 11.76
C ALA A 326 -1.17 6.98 12.86
N GLY A 327 -1.07 5.67 12.61
CA GLY A 327 -0.43 4.71 13.51
C GLY A 327 0.71 3.90 12.90
N ALA A 328 0.92 3.98 11.59
CA ALA A 328 2.19 3.59 10.99
C ALA A 328 2.65 4.60 9.93
N GLY A 329 3.93 4.96 9.95
CA GLY A 329 4.52 5.77 8.88
C GLY A 329 4.75 4.90 7.66
N VAL A 330 5.63 3.92 7.79
CA VAL A 330 5.84 2.86 6.79
C VAL A 330 5.87 1.49 7.44
N TRP A 331 5.39 0.47 6.72
CA TRP A 331 5.34 -0.91 7.19
C TRP A 331 5.87 -1.89 6.13
N SER A 332 7.05 -2.46 6.37
CA SER A 332 7.56 -3.57 5.56
C SER A 332 7.09 -4.91 6.13
N ARG A 333 6.52 -5.76 5.28
CA ARG A 333 6.14 -7.14 5.61
C ARG A 333 7.30 -8.12 5.36
N PRO A 334 7.16 -9.39 5.78
CA PRO A 334 8.18 -10.40 5.51
C PRO A 334 8.47 -10.52 4.01
N GLY A 335 9.75 -10.54 3.63
CA GLY A 335 10.19 -10.65 2.24
C GLY A 335 10.04 -9.38 1.39
N THR A 336 9.73 -8.22 2.00
CA THR A 336 9.60 -6.94 1.28
C THR A 336 10.65 -5.92 1.68
N THR A 337 10.74 -4.83 0.94
CA THR A 337 11.68 -3.73 1.24
C THR A 337 11.02 -2.37 1.06
N ILE A 338 11.25 -1.47 2.01
CA ILE A 338 10.92 -0.04 1.88
C ILE A 338 12.20 0.78 2.00
N THR A 339 12.39 1.73 1.08
CA THR A 339 13.50 2.70 1.12
C THR A 339 12.93 4.11 1.21
N LEU A 340 13.36 4.87 2.22
CA LEU A 340 13.04 6.28 2.41
C LEU A 340 14.28 7.14 2.22
N THR A 341 14.18 8.13 1.35
CA THR A 341 15.23 9.13 1.09
C THR A 341 14.71 10.55 1.28
N GLY A 342 15.62 11.52 1.15
CA GLY A 342 15.28 12.95 1.25
C GLY A 342 14.81 13.35 2.63
N SER A 343 13.99 14.40 2.71
CA SER A 343 13.52 14.98 3.97
C SER A 343 12.16 14.41 4.36
N SER A 344 12.07 13.09 4.52
CA SER A 344 10.82 12.42 4.89
C SER A 344 10.38 12.82 6.31
N ASN A 345 9.08 12.97 6.55
CA ASN A 345 8.52 13.38 7.84
C ASN A 345 7.31 12.51 8.22
N LEU A 346 7.46 11.71 9.28
CA LEU A 346 6.47 10.73 9.73
C LEU A 346 6.00 11.09 11.13
N THR A 347 4.73 11.45 11.29
CA THR A 347 4.14 11.79 12.60
C THR A 347 3.02 10.83 12.98
N MET A 348 3.22 10.05 14.03
CA MET A 348 2.26 9.07 14.56
C MET A 348 1.65 9.58 15.87
N ALA A 349 0.33 9.65 15.90
CA ALA A 349 -0.43 10.19 17.03
C ALA A 349 -1.69 9.39 17.36
N ALA A 350 -2.01 8.34 16.60
CA ALA A 350 -3.16 7.49 16.86
C ALA A 350 -2.98 6.68 18.16
N THR A 351 -4.07 6.20 18.74
CA THR A 351 -4.08 5.35 19.94
C THR A 351 -4.42 3.89 19.64
N THR A 352 -4.74 3.59 18.39
CA THR A 352 -5.11 2.26 17.90
C THR A 352 -4.10 1.72 16.90
N ASN A 353 -4.12 0.40 16.69
CA ASN A 353 -3.10 -0.28 15.89
C ASN A 353 -3.21 0.06 14.40
N PRO A 354 -2.10 0.14 13.67
CA PRO A 354 -2.14 0.34 12.22
C PRO A 354 -2.75 -0.85 11.49
N THR A 355 -3.33 -0.57 10.33
CA THR A 355 -3.88 -1.57 9.40
C THR A 355 -3.33 -1.42 7.99
N PHE A 356 -3.38 -2.51 7.25
CA PHE A 356 -3.28 -2.50 5.79
C PHE A 356 -4.22 -3.52 5.15
N TYR A 357 -4.32 -3.48 3.82
CA TYR A 357 -5.28 -4.26 3.04
C TYR A 357 -4.55 -5.00 1.94
N VAL A 358 -4.86 -6.29 1.77
CA VAL A 358 -4.33 -7.15 0.71
C VAL A 358 -5.46 -7.49 -0.25
N LEU A 359 -5.23 -7.31 -1.55
CA LEU A 359 -6.18 -7.66 -2.59
C LEU A 359 -6.47 -9.17 -2.54
N SER A 360 -7.74 -9.53 -2.40
CA SER A 360 -8.19 -10.93 -2.35
C SER A 360 -8.76 -11.42 -3.68
N THR A 361 -9.07 -10.49 -4.59
CA THR A 361 -9.47 -10.76 -5.98
C THR A 361 -8.25 -10.75 -6.90
N ALA A 362 -8.40 -11.29 -8.11
CA ALA A 362 -7.33 -11.23 -9.12
C ALA A 362 -7.14 -9.82 -9.71
N ASN A 363 -8.17 -8.99 -9.68
CA ASN A 363 -8.22 -7.68 -10.34
C ASN A 363 -8.75 -6.61 -9.37
N LEU A 364 -8.36 -5.36 -9.63
CA LEU A 364 -8.89 -4.16 -8.96
C LEU A 364 -10.26 -3.75 -9.53
N ALA A 365 -10.43 -3.91 -10.85
CA ALA A 365 -11.67 -3.59 -11.56
C ALA A 365 -11.99 -4.65 -12.62
N THR A 366 -13.25 -4.70 -13.05
CA THR A 366 -13.69 -5.56 -14.16
C THR A 366 -14.50 -4.76 -15.18
N VAL A 367 -14.77 -5.37 -16.35
CA VAL A 367 -15.65 -4.76 -17.36
C VAL A 367 -17.09 -4.59 -16.87
N ASP A 368 -17.50 -5.45 -15.94
CA ASP A 368 -18.79 -5.44 -15.29
C ASP A 368 -18.68 -4.67 -13.98
N GLY A 369 -18.95 -3.37 -13.99
CA GLY A 369 -18.82 -2.51 -12.80
C GLY A 369 -19.48 -3.03 -11.51
N PRO A 370 -20.58 -3.84 -11.53
CA PRO A 370 -21.12 -4.40 -10.30
C PRO A 370 -20.19 -5.42 -9.62
N ILE A 371 -19.20 -5.96 -10.33
CA ILE A 371 -18.21 -6.89 -9.83
C ILE A 371 -16.97 -6.10 -9.40
N GLY A 372 -16.91 -5.76 -8.11
CA GLY A 372 -15.81 -5.00 -7.50
C GLY A 372 -14.69 -5.87 -6.93
N SER A 373 -13.58 -5.22 -6.57
CA SER A 373 -12.49 -5.85 -5.82
C SER A 373 -12.87 -6.11 -4.37
N SER A 374 -12.14 -7.03 -3.72
CA SER A 374 -12.26 -7.28 -2.29
C SER A 374 -10.91 -7.30 -1.63
N PHE A 375 -10.85 -6.86 -0.38
CA PHE A 375 -9.61 -6.72 0.37
C PHE A 375 -9.68 -7.42 1.73
N ALA A 376 -8.65 -8.17 2.05
CA ALA A 376 -8.44 -8.74 3.37
C ALA A 376 -7.68 -7.73 4.24
N VAL A 377 -8.26 -7.39 5.39
CA VAL A 377 -7.63 -6.47 6.35
C VAL A 377 -6.62 -7.21 7.21
N VAL A 378 -5.46 -6.57 7.42
CA VAL A 378 -4.44 -6.99 8.37
C VAL A 378 -4.21 -5.85 9.35
N ALA A 379 -4.48 -6.09 10.63
CA ALA A 379 -4.10 -5.21 11.73
C ALA A 379 -2.88 -5.77 12.45
N GLY A 380 -2.03 -4.92 13.01
CA GLY A 380 -0.91 -5.43 13.78
C GLY A 380 -0.33 -4.41 14.74
N LEU A 381 0.10 -4.93 15.90
CA LEU A 381 0.94 -4.20 16.84
C LEU A 381 2.41 -4.14 16.37
N PRO A 382 3.21 -3.21 16.89
CA PRO A 382 2.81 -1.99 17.58
C PRO A 382 2.46 -0.86 16.59
N ILE A 383 2.07 0.30 17.13
CA ILE A 383 2.13 1.60 16.45
C ILE A 383 3.60 1.97 16.27
N ALA A 384 4.02 2.33 15.06
CA ALA A 384 5.41 2.70 14.82
C ALA A 384 5.63 3.63 13.63
N GLY A 385 6.61 4.53 13.72
CA GLY A 385 7.01 5.35 12.57
C GLY A 385 7.61 4.51 11.44
N LEU A 386 8.66 3.75 11.78
CA LEU A 386 9.32 2.79 10.88
C LEU A 386 9.05 1.37 11.38
N LYS A 387 8.15 0.63 10.73
CA LYS A 387 7.71 -0.70 11.17
C LYS A 387 8.25 -1.81 10.26
N SER A 388 9.33 -2.46 10.68
CA SER A 388 9.98 -3.51 9.91
C SER A 388 9.61 -4.91 10.40
N GLN A 389 9.07 -5.72 9.48
CA GLN A 389 9.05 -7.18 9.55
C GLN A 389 9.75 -7.77 8.30
N GLY A 390 10.32 -6.91 7.45
CA GLY A 390 11.14 -7.25 6.29
C GLY A 390 12.38 -6.39 6.34
N ALA A 391 12.56 -5.48 5.38
CA ALA A 391 13.65 -4.50 5.41
C ALA A 391 13.13 -3.06 5.26
N ILE A 392 13.64 -2.17 6.09
CA ILE A 392 13.49 -0.72 5.93
C ILE A 392 14.89 -0.08 5.90
N PHE A 393 15.15 0.70 4.85
CA PHE A 393 16.33 1.56 4.74
C PHE A 393 15.85 3.01 4.75
N SER A 394 16.34 3.83 5.68
CA SER A 394 15.83 5.18 5.87
C SER A 394 16.97 6.17 6.05
N THR A 395 17.01 7.20 5.20
CA THR A 395 18.00 8.29 5.28
C THR A 395 17.32 9.65 5.40
N GLY A 396 17.81 10.52 6.30
CA GLY A 396 17.35 11.91 6.40
C GLY A 396 15.92 12.09 6.94
N THR A 397 15.33 11.04 7.51
CA THR A 397 13.92 11.01 7.92
C THR A 397 13.73 11.54 9.34
N THR A 398 12.72 12.39 9.52
CA THR A 398 12.22 12.80 10.83
C THR A 398 11.01 11.95 11.20
N VAL A 399 11.05 11.34 12.38
CA VAL A 399 9.98 10.51 12.94
C VAL A 399 9.55 11.08 14.29
N ASN A 400 8.27 11.38 14.45
CA ASN A 400 7.68 11.84 15.70
C ASN A 400 6.56 10.89 16.11
N VAL A 401 6.63 10.33 17.32
CA VAL A 401 5.64 9.38 17.83
C VAL A 401 5.17 9.81 19.21
N SER A 402 3.94 10.32 19.27
CA SER A 402 3.28 10.69 20.52
C SER A 402 2.27 9.63 21.01
N SER A 403 2.02 8.61 20.19
CA SER A 403 1.15 7.48 20.51
C SER A 403 1.59 6.71 21.76
N PRO A 404 0.65 6.37 22.68
CA PRO A 404 0.94 5.47 23.79
C PRO A 404 1.48 4.12 23.32
N ASN A 405 2.52 3.60 23.98
CA ASN A 405 3.26 2.40 23.59
C ASN A 405 3.84 2.44 22.15
N GLY A 406 3.86 3.61 21.51
CA GLY A 406 4.37 3.77 20.16
C GLY A 406 5.88 3.58 20.08
N ARG A 407 6.36 3.16 18.91
CA ARG A 407 7.78 2.95 18.62
C ARG A 407 8.25 3.93 17.55
N GLY A 408 9.39 4.59 17.74
CA GLY A 408 10.01 5.38 16.66
C GLY A 408 10.40 4.49 15.48
N GLY A 409 11.28 3.52 15.76
CA GLY A 409 11.61 2.40 14.90
C GLY A 409 11.31 1.06 15.58
N TYR A 410 10.81 0.10 14.81
CA TYR A 410 10.46 -1.25 15.26
C TYR A 410 10.97 -2.28 14.25
N ALA A 411 11.68 -3.30 14.73
CA ALA A 411 12.15 -4.42 13.94
C ALA A 411 11.92 -5.74 14.71
N GLU A 412 11.01 -6.59 14.23
CA GLU A 412 10.74 -7.89 14.84
C GLU A 412 10.03 -8.82 13.86
N ILE A 413 10.41 -10.10 13.88
CA ILE A 413 9.70 -11.16 13.17
C ILE A 413 9.95 -12.53 13.81
N ASN A 414 8.92 -13.37 13.86
CA ASN A 414 9.03 -14.72 14.43
C ASN A 414 10.00 -15.63 13.65
N THR A 415 10.11 -15.44 12.32
CA THR A 415 10.94 -16.25 11.43
C THR A 415 11.56 -15.39 10.35
N GLY A 416 12.86 -15.52 10.12
CA GLY A 416 13.60 -14.72 9.13
C GLY A 416 14.40 -13.61 9.79
N THR A 417 14.46 -12.43 9.19
CA THR A 417 15.12 -11.25 9.77
C THR A 417 14.29 -10.01 9.48
N ALA A 418 14.07 -9.20 10.51
CA ALA A 418 13.52 -7.87 10.38
C ALA A 418 14.66 -6.86 10.49
N THR A 419 14.95 -6.15 9.40
CA THR A 419 16.05 -5.19 9.32
C THR A 419 15.52 -3.76 9.30
N LEU A 420 16.13 -2.89 10.10
CA LEU A 420 15.94 -1.46 10.06
C LEU A 420 17.30 -0.76 10.02
N ASP A 421 17.67 -0.20 8.87
CA ASP A 421 18.87 0.63 8.72
C ASP A 421 18.48 2.11 8.68
N ILE A 422 19.00 2.89 9.62
CA ILE A 422 18.75 4.32 9.75
C ILE A 422 20.04 5.12 9.60
N THR A 423 20.06 6.13 8.73
CA THR A 423 21.20 7.02 8.56
C THR A 423 20.76 8.47 8.58
N ASN A 424 21.36 9.31 9.43
CA ASN A 424 20.99 10.71 9.58
C ASN A 424 19.49 10.93 9.85
N ASN A 425 18.87 10.04 10.64
CA ASN A 425 17.46 10.15 11.01
C ASN A 425 17.31 10.88 12.36
N THR A 426 16.21 11.60 12.53
CA THR A 426 15.80 12.17 13.82
C THR A 426 14.52 11.48 14.29
N ILE A 427 14.58 10.77 15.41
CA ILE A 427 13.49 9.98 15.96
C ILE A 427 13.15 10.53 17.34
N THR A 428 11.92 11.01 17.51
CA THR A 428 11.39 11.51 18.77
C THR A 428 10.16 10.71 19.22
N THR A 429 10.19 10.22 20.45
CA THR A 429 9.10 9.50 21.10
C THR A 429 8.68 10.19 22.39
N THR A 430 7.39 10.47 22.56
CA THR A 430 6.85 11.17 23.75
C THR A 430 5.62 10.50 24.34
N GLY A 431 5.12 9.42 23.74
CA GLY A 431 3.98 8.68 24.27
C GLY A 431 4.34 7.88 25.52
N THR A 432 3.42 7.78 26.48
CA THR A 432 3.58 6.91 27.66
C THR A 432 3.90 5.49 27.25
N GLY A 433 4.94 4.89 27.84
CA GLY A 433 5.41 3.54 27.47
C GLY A 433 6.02 3.45 26.06
N GLY A 434 6.21 4.59 25.39
CA GLY A 434 6.81 4.67 24.06
C GLY A 434 8.31 4.41 24.10
N VAL A 435 8.85 3.98 22.96
CA VAL A 435 10.27 3.64 22.82
C VAL A 435 10.85 4.18 21.52
N GLY A 436 12.06 4.74 21.59
CA GLY A 436 12.76 5.26 20.42
C GLY A 436 13.00 4.19 19.36
N LEU A 437 13.81 3.18 19.68
CA LEU A 437 14.10 2.03 18.82
C LEU A 437 13.81 0.73 19.55
N PHE A 438 13.07 -0.18 18.91
CA PHE A 438 12.73 -1.49 19.43
C PHE A 438 13.20 -2.59 18.48
N ALA A 439 14.08 -3.48 18.95
CA ALA A 439 14.41 -4.72 18.26
C ALA A 439 13.85 -5.92 19.06
N GLY A 440 13.02 -6.71 18.40
CA GLY A 440 12.40 -7.93 18.93
C GLY A 440 13.12 -9.21 18.48
N ASP A 441 12.43 -10.34 18.55
CA ASP A 441 12.89 -11.60 17.95
C ASP A 441 13.30 -11.38 16.48
N ASN A 442 14.51 -11.83 16.13
CA ASN A 442 15.13 -11.65 14.79
C ASN A 442 15.20 -10.19 14.31
N GLY A 443 15.07 -9.22 15.22
CA GLY A 443 15.18 -7.80 14.94
C GLY A 443 16.63 -7.36 14.91
N VAL A 444 17.02 -6.69 13.82
CA VAL A 444 18.34 -6.09 13.64
C VAL A 444 18.16 -4.63 13.26
N ILE A 445 18.66 -3.73 14.11
CA ILE A 445 18.67 -2.29 13.84
C ILE A 445 20.11 -1.82 13.72
N THR A 446 20.42 -1.12 12.63
CA THR A 446 21.70 -0.44 12.44
C THR A 446 21.45 1.04 12.25
N GLY A 447 22.20 1.88 12.96
CA GLY A 447 22.04 3.34 12.94
C GLY A 447 23.34 4.08 12.74
N ARG A 448 23.31 5.14 11.93
CA ARG A 448 24.47 6.01 11.67
C ARG A 448 24.06 7.46 11.75
N ASP A 449 24.87 8.28 12.41
CA ASP A 449 24.70 9.75 12.49
C ASP A 449 23.27 10.18 12.88
N SER A 450 22.58 9.37 13.68
CA SER A 450 21.15 9.52 13.94
C SER A 450 20.90 10.08 15.35
N ARG A 451 19.80 10.78 15.53
CA ARG A 451 19.35 11.32 16.81
C ARG A 451 18.09 10.58 17.27
N ILE A 452 18.16 9.92 18.42
CA ILE A 452 17.06 9.21 19.07
C ILE A 452 16.76 9.92 20.38
N THR A 453 15.54 10.42 20.56
CA THR A 453 15.11 11.10 21.78
C THR A 453 13.80 10.48 22.27
N THR A 454 13.79 9.97 23.50
CA THR A 454 12.57 9.51 24.18
C THR A 454 12.34 10.33 25.42
N ARG A 455 11.13 10.89 25.57
CA ARG A 455 10.73 11.70 26.72
C ARG A 455 9.53 11.06 27.40
N ASP A 456 9.62 10.84 28.71
CA ASP A 456 8.57 10.26 29.55
C ASP A 456 8.01 8.91 29.05
N GLY A 457 8.81 8.22 28.22
CA GLY A 457 8.53 6.89 27.67
C GLY A 457 9.12 5.77 28.52
N ALA A 458 9.17 4.56 27.96
CA ALA A 458 9.79 3.41 28.62
C ALA A 458 11.32 3.41 28.47
N ALA A 459 11.81 3.49 27.24
CA ALA A 459 13.24 3.44 26.93
C ALA A 459 13.58 4.16 25.62
N ALA A 460 14.80 4.65 25.47
CA ALA A 460 15.25 5.14 24.17
C ALA A 460 15.57 3.98 23.21
N LEU A 461 16.19 2.92 23.71
CA LEU A 461 16.49 1.67 23.01
C LEU A 461 15.90 0.49 23.80
N GLU A 462 15.20 -0.42 23.13
CA GLU A 462 14.67 -1.64 23.73
C GLU A 462 15.07 -2.86 22.89
N LEU A 463 15.61 -3.88 23.56
CA LEU A 463 15.89 -5.21 23.04
C LEU A 463 14.98 -6.20 23.74
N PHE A 464 14.24 -7.01 22.98
CA PHE A 464 13.29 -7.97 23.53
C PHE A 464 13.36 -9.28 22.75
N ASN A 465 13.39 -10.42 23.43
CA ASN A 465 13.37 -11.71 22.73
C ASN A 465 12.75 -12.86 23.53
N PHE A 466 12.21 -13.83 22.77
CA PHE A 466 11.82 -15.16 23.22
C PHE A 466 12.54 -16.25 22.42
N THR A 467 12.61 -16.11 21.11
CA THR A 467 13.00 -17.19 20.21
C THR A 467 14.29 -16.91 19.46
N SER A 468 14.73 -15.65 19.34
CA SER A 468 15.94 -15.30 18.61
C SER A 468 16.56 -14.00 19.15
N PRO A 469 17.89 -13.85 19.14
CA PRO A 469 18.53 -12.63 19.63
C PRO A 469 18.03 -11.36 18.92
N ALA A 470 17.95 -10.27 19.67
CA ALA A 470 17.72 -8.93 19.13
C ALA A 470 19.04 -8.13 19.14
N SER A 471 19.26 -7.28 18.14
CA SER A 471 20.44 -6.41 18.10
C SER A 471 20.15 -4.96 17.68
N ILE A 472 20.88 -4.04 18.31
CA ILE A 472 20.95 -2.62 17.95
C ILE A 472 22.43 -2.23 17.86
N ASP A 473 22.85 -1.71 16.71
CA ASP A 473 24.20 -1.17 16.49
C ASP A 473 24.11 0.28 16.03
N LEU A 474 24.66 1.21 16.80
CA LEU A 474 24.65 2.64 16.49
C LEU A 474 26.07 3.20 16.40
N THR A 475 26.38 3.85 15.27
CA THR A 475 27.62 4.58 15.05
C THR A 475 27.36 6.09 15.00
N ASN A 476 28.19 6.88 15.67
CA ASN A 476 28.15 8.36 15.70
C ASN A 476 26.76 8.95 16.00
N SER A 477 25.94 8.22 16.77
CA SER A 477 24.55 8.57 17.01
C SER A 477 24.35 9.14 18.40
N GLN A 478 23.34 9.99 18.57
CA GLN A 478 22.94 10.55 19.85
C GLN A 478 21.64 9.90 20.33
N VAL A 479 21.69 9.30 21.51
CA VAL A 479 20.56 8.70 22.21
C VAL A 479 20.31 9.50 23.50
N THR A 480 19.06 9.93 23.69
CA THR A 480 18.66 10.73 24.86
C THR A 480 17.36 10.19 25.43
N ALA A 481 17.38 9.77 26.69
CA ALA A 481 16.23 9.30 27.45
C ALA A 481 15.96 10.24 28.63
N THR A 482 14.92 11.08 28.52
CA THR A 482 14.55 12.00 29.60
C THR A 482 13.25 11.59 30.29
N GLY A 483 13.16 11.85 31.58
CA GLY A 483 12.00 11.49 32.41
C GLY A 483 12.37 10.55 33.55
N THR A 484 11.57 10.60 34.62
CA THR A 484 11.90 9.98 35.93
C THR A 484 12.11 8.46 35.89
N ARG A 485 11.64 7.79 34.84
CA ARG A 485 11.75 6.34 34.65
C ARG A 485 12.13 5.94 33.23
N THR A 486 12.60 6.88 32.41
CA THR A 486 12.93 6.62 31.01
C THR A 486 14.35 6.06 30.91
N ILE A 487 14.48 4.81 30.48
CA ILE A 487 15.76 4.10 30.41
C ILE A 487 16.51 4.48 29.11
N GLY A 488 17.84 4.50 29.13
CA GLY A 488 18.65 4.63 27.91
C GLY A 488 18.49 3.39 27.02
N LEU A 489 19.09 2.30 27.43
CA LEU A 489 18.98 0.96 26.85
C LEU A 489 18.32 0.00 27.83
N TYR A 490 17.21 -0.61 27.42
CA TYR A 490 16.54 -1.68 28.14
C TYR A 490 16.66 -2.99 27.37
N SER A 491 17.07 -4.06 28.04
CA SER A 491 17.02 -5.42 27.49
C SER A 491 16.12 -6.32 28.32
N ALA A 492 15.19 -6.98 27.66
CA ALA A 492 14.29 -7.97 28.20
C ALA A 492 14.47 -9.30 27.48
N ASN A 493 15.48 -10.04 27.92
CA ASN A 493 15.75 -11.37 27.44
C ASN A 493 14.96 -12.41 28.26
N ARG A 494 14.23 -13.29 27.57
CA ARG A 494 13.38 -14.32 28.18
C ARG A 494 13.91 -15.74 28.01
N THR A 495 15.10 -15.91 27.42
CA THR A 495 15.67 -17.21 27.06
C THR A 495 17.15 -17.32 27.38
N THR A 496 17.52 -18.31 28.20
CA THR A 496 18.84 -18.41 28.87
C THR A 496 20.04 -18.49 27.95
N ASN A 497 19.86 -19.08 26.77
CA ASN A 497 20.94 -19.35 25.81
C ASN A 497 21.00 -18.32 24.68
N LEU A 498 20.12 -17.31 24.71
CA LEU A 498 20.16 -16.21 23.76
C LEU A 498 20.80 -15.01 24.46
N VAL A 499 21.45 -14.15 23.69
CA VAL A 499 22.08 -12.93 24.19
C VAL A 499 21.65 -11.79 23.31
N ASN A 500 21.00 -10.79 23.89
CA ASN A 500 20.71 -9.54 23.18
C ASN A 500 21.99 -8.71 23.10
N GLN A 501 22.14 -7.97 22.01
CA GLN A 501 23.37 -7.23 21.73
C GLN A 501 23.09 -5.77 21.46
N ALA A 502 23.87 -4.89 22.10
CA ALA A 502 23.90 -3.47 21.78
C ALA A 502 25.33 -3.02 21.50
N THR A 503 25.52 -2.22 20.45
CA THR A 503 26.81 -1.59 20.15
C THR A 503 26.62 -0.09 19.99
N LEU A 504 27.51 0.68 20.63
CA LEU A 504 27.61 2.13 20.48
C LEU A 504 29.05 2.48 20.12
N THR A 505 29.28 2.91 18.89
CA THR A 505 30.60 3.33 18.41
C THR A 505 30.60 4.84 18.15
N GLY A 506 31.36 5.60 18.94
CA GLY A 506 31.25 7.06 18.99
C GLY A 506 29.88 7.55 19.51
N GLY A 507 29.64 8.85 19.41
CA GLY A 507 28.35 9.44 19.81
C GLY A 507 28.09 9.44 21.32
N THR A 508 26.81 9.54 21.71
CA THR A 508 26.42 9.64 23.13
C THR A 508 25.13 8.89 23.45
N MET A 509 25.04 8.28 24.63
CA MET A 509 23.80 7.80 25.23
C MET A 509 23.64 8.37 26.64
N THR A 510 22.54 9.11 26.87
CA THR A 510 22.22 9.67 28.18
C THR A 510 20.84 9.24 28.65
N SER A 511 20.71 8.99 29.96
CA SER A 511 19.42 8.74 30.61
C SER A 511 19.31 9.49 31.93
N ASP A 512 18.14 10.07 32.21
CA ASP A 512 17.82 10.65 33.52
C ASP A 512 17.63 9.58 34.61
N TYR A 513 17.42 8.31 34.22
CA TYR A 513 17.17 7.19 35.13
C TYR A 513 18.29 6.15 35.07
N VAL A 514 18.19 5.11 34.25
CA VAL A 514 19.23 4.09 34.10
C VAL A 514 19.73 4.13 32.66
N ALA A 515 21.04 4.29 32.46
CA ALA A 515 21.58 4.30 31.10
C ALA A 515 21.51 2.91 30.46
N ILE A 516 21.86 1.83 31.18
CA ILE A 516 21.76 0.45 30.72
C ILE A 516 21.04 -0.41 31.77
N LEU A 517 19.88 -0.96 31.43
CA LEU A 517 19.12 -1.89 32.27
C LEU A 517 18.98 -3.24 31.57
N GLY A 518 19.51 -4.30 32.17
CA GLY A 518 19.39 -5.66 31.63
C GLY A 518 18.58 -6.60 32.52
N ASN A 519 17.60 -7.26 31.88
CA ASN A 519 16.83 -8.37 32.43
C ASN A 519 17.14 -9.62 31.57
N GLY A 520 17.91 -10.56 32.11
CA GLY A 520 18.49 -11.68 31.36
C GLY A 520 19.84 -11.34 30.70
N PRO A 521 20.38 -12.24 29.85
CA PRO A 521 21.66 -12.04 29.18
C PRO A 521 21.66 -10.86 28.19
N LEU A 522 22.62 -9.94 28.36
CA LEU A 522 22.84 -8.76 27.53
C LEU A 522 24.35 -8.49 27.39
N ASP A 523 24.81 -8.34 26.15
CA ASP A 523 26.14 -7.82 25.84
C ASP A 523 26.02 -6.39 25.28
N VAL A 524 26.82 -5.48 25.84
CA VAL A 524 26.91 -4.09 25.39
C VAL A 524 28.36 -3.75 25.07
N THR A 525 28.60 -3.27 23.84
CA THR A 525 29.89 -2.73 23.41
C THR A 525 29.79 -1.22 23.31
N VAL A 526 30.76 -0.52 23.91
CA VAL A 526 30.88 0.94 23.86
C VAL A 526 32.30 1.27 23.42
N ASP A 527 32.45 1.86 22.24
CA ASP A 527 33.76 2.07 21.62
C ASP A 527 33.89 3.44 20.94
N GLY A 528 35.09 3.82 20.50
CA GLY A 528 35.31 4.85 19.49
C GLY A 528 35.05 6.27 19.99
N GLY A 529 35.28 6.54 21.28
CA GLY A 529 34.99 7.82 21.91
C GLY A 529 33.53 7.99 22.34
N ALA A 530 32.74 6.91 22.35
CA ALA A 530 31.35 6.96 22.82
C ALA A 530 31.26 7.36 24.30
N LEU A 531 30.24 8.17 24.62
CA LEU A 531 29.89 8.57 25.99
C LEU A 531 28.59 7.88 26.42
N VAL A 532 28.60 7.16 27.54
CA VAL A 532 27.40 6.64 28.18
C VAL A 532 27.27 7.21 29.59
N SER A 533 26.15 7.85 29.90
CA SER A 533 26.00 8.60 31.15
C SER A 533 24.59 8.52 31.74
N SER A 534 24.53 8.38 33.07
CA SER A 534 23.33 8.64 33.87
C SER A 534 23.72 9.18 35.25
N PRO A 535 22.99 10.17 35.80
CA PRO A 535 23.22 10.67 37.14
C PRO A 535 22.85 9.66 38.24
N ASN A 536 22.06 8.62 37.93
CA ASN A 536 21.67 7.58 38.90
C ASN A 536 22.47 6.30 38.70
N TRP A 537 22.17 5.54 37.64
CA TRP A 537 22.86 4.28 37.34
C TRP A 537 23.33 4.28 35.90
N LEU A 538 24.66 4.15 35.72
CA LEU A 538 25.24 3.80 34.44
C LEU A 538 24.69 2.44 33.97
N MET A 539 24.73 1.44 34.85
CA MET A 539 24.33 0.07 34.51
C MET A 539 23.65 -0.61 35.68
N TYR A 540 22.57 -1.34 35.41
CA TYR A 540 21.89 -2.16 36.41
C TYR A 540 21.44 -3.51 35.82
N ALA A 541 21.72 -4.61 36.52
CA ALA A 541 21.26 -5.94 36.16
C ALA A 541 20.15 -6.40 37.11
N GLN A 542 18.93 -6.64 36.60
CA GLN A 542 17.83 -7.16 37.41
C GLN A 542 17.63 -8.64 37.16
N THR A 543 17.32 -9.37 38.23
CA THR A 543 16.81 -10.73 38.11
C THR A 543 15.48 -10.74 37.37
N THR A 544 15.36 -11.69 36.43
CA THR A 544 14.09 -11.95 35.78
C THR A 544 13.14 -12.67 36.73
N ALA A 545 11.96 -12.08 36.94
CA ALA A 545 10.90 -12.67 37.73
C ALA A 545 10.21 -13.83 36.98
N THR A 546 9.44 -14.63 37.72
CA THR A 546 8.55 -15.64 37.13
C THR A 546 7.60 -15.02 36.11
N PRO A 547 7.28 -15.73 35.00
CA PRO A 547 7.60 -17.13 34.70
C PRO A 547 8.98 -17.37 34.03
N PHE A 548 9.76 -16.32 33.76
CA PHE A 548 11.01 -16.42 32.98
C PHE A 548 12.25 -16.37 33.86
N ALA A 549 12.28 -17.14 34.96
CA ALA A 549 13.38 -17.08 35.92
C ALA A 549 14.69 -17.54 35.28
N GLN A 550 15.66 -16.64 35.17
CA GLN A 550 16.99 -16.94 34.65
C GLN A 550 18.09 -16.03 35.22
N PRO A 551 19.36 -16.49 35.22
CA PRO A 551 20.50 -15.62 35.50
C PRO A 551 20.46 -14.41 34.58
N SER A 552 20.59 -13.23 35.18
CA SER A 552 20.66 -11.98 34.44
C SER A 552 22.09 -11.49 34.49
N ILE A 553 22.73 -11.46 33.32
CA ILE A 553 24.14 -11.13 33.17
C ILE A 553 24.21 -9.99 32.17
N VAL A 554 24.66 -8.83 32.63
CA VAL A 554 24.95 -7.68 31.77
C VAL A 554 26.46 -7.56 31.67
N GLN A 555 26.98 -7.70 30.45
CA GLN A 555 28.39 -7.51 30.13
C GLN A 555 28.56 -6.18 29.39
N LEU A 556 29.37 -5.28 29.94
CA LEU A 556 29.76 -4.03 29.28
C LEU A 556 31.23 -4.11 28.89
N PHE A 557 31.51 -4.02 27.59
CA PHE A 557 32.85 -3.94 27.03
C PHE A 557 33.10 -2.51 26.55
N ALA A 558 34.01 -1.80 27.21
CA ALA A 558 34.32 -0.42 26.91
C ALA A 558 35.77 -0.26 26.41
N ASP A 559 35.93 0.20 25.18
CA ASP A 559 37.22 0.51 24.57
C ASP A 559 37.26 1.99 24.13
N ASN A 560 38.24 2.77 24.58
CA ASN A 560 38.32 4.20 24.27
C ASN A 560 36.98 4.96 24.48
N ALA A 561 36.30 4.69 25.60
CA ALA A 561 34.97 5.22 25.89
C ALA A 561 34.91 6.00 27.22
N THR A 562 33.91 6.88 27.38
CA THR A 562 33.65 7.55 28.65
C THR A 562 32.37 7.01 29.27
N LEU A 563 32.45 6.52 30.51
CA LEU A 563 31.33 5.97 31.25
C LEU A 563 31.09 6.79 32.52
N ASN A 564 29.87 7.27 32.74
CA ASN A 564 29.54 8.07 33.92
C ASN A 564 28.29 7.56 34.65
N GLY A 565 28.46 7.17 35.91
CA GLY A 565 27.39 6.73 36.81
C GLY A 565 27.76 5.47 37.60
N ALA A 566 26.84 5.01 38.45
CA ALA A 566 27.03 3.81 39.27
C ALA A 566 26.67 2.51 38.52
N ALA A 567 27.27 1.40 38.91
CA ALA A 567 26.91 0.06 38.42
C ALA A 567 26.40 -0.82 39.57
N GLY A 568 25.33 -1.60 39.33
CA GLY A 568 24.71 -2.44 40.37
C GLY A 568 23.98 -3.67 39.82
N ALA A 569 23.62 -4.60 40.71
CA ALA A 569 22.88 -5.79 40.36
C ALA A 569 21.97 -6.27 41.52
N ASN A 570 20.86 -6.91 41.18
CA ASN A 570 20.05 -7.66 42.15
C ASN A 570 20.82 -8.87 42.72
N ALA A 571 20.36 -9.38 43.88
CA ALA A 571 20.78 -10.69 44.37
C ALA A 571 20.42 -11.76 43.33
N ALA A 572 21.44 -12.49 42.84
CA ALA A 572 21.39 -13.44 41.71
C ALA A 572 21.42 -12.84 40.28
N ALA A 573 21.79 -11.57 40.13
CA ALA A 573 22.18 -10.97 38.84
C ALA A 573 23.66 -10.57 38.86
N THR A 574 24.23 -10.32 37.68
CA THR A 574 25.64 -9.93 37.50
C THR A 574 25.74 -8.76 36.54
N ALA A 575 26.54 -7.77 36.93
CA ALA A 575 26.81 -6.57 36.18
C ALA A 575 28.33 -6.42 36.06
N ASN A 576 28.88 -6.72 34.89
CA ASN A 576 30.32 -6.76 34.64
C ASN A 576 30.73 -5.61 33.73
N ILE A 577 31.82 -4.93 34.07
CA ILE A 577 32.42 -3.88 33.24
C ILE A 577 33.86 -4.26 32.96
N THR A 578 34.21 -4.29 31.68
CA THR A 578 35.59 -4.41 31.21
C THR A 578 36.00 -3.10 30.57
N LEU A 579 37.03 -2.45 31.13
CA LEU A 579 37.61 -1.23 30.59
C LEU A 579 38.93 -1.55 29.87
N GLN A 580 39.10 -1.04 28.66
CA GLN A 580 40.30 -1.20 27.85
C GLN A 580 40.77 0.15 27.29
N ASN A 581 42.07 0.23 26.96
CA ASN A 581 42.71 1.42 26.39
C ASN A 581 42.42 2.70 27.19
N ALA A 582 41.89 3.75 26.55
CA ALA A 582 41.62 5.04 27.18
C ALA A 582 40.24 5.13 27.87
N SER A 583 39.58 3.99 28.12
CA SER A 583 38.28 3.96 28.78
C SER A 583 38.37 4.40 30.25
N HIS A 584 37.44 5.27 30.68
CA HIS A 584 37.38 5.81 32.03
C HIS A 584 35.96 6.08 32.53
#